data_AF-A0A6G5ADW8-F1
#
_entry.id   AF-A0A6G5ADW8-F1
#
_cell.length_a   1.000
_cell.length_b   1.000
_cell.length_c   1.000
_cell.angle_alpha   90.00
_cell.angle_beta   90.00
_cell.angle_gamma   90.00
#
_symmetry.space_group_name_H-M   'P 1'
#
loop_
_entity.id
_entity.type
_entity.pdbx_description
1 polymer ?
#
loop_
_entity_poly.entity_id
_entity_poly.type
_entity_poly.pdbx_seq_one_letter_code
_entity_poly.pdbx_strand_id
1 'polypeptide(L)' 'GTVALRDQVFTDSHVAVNDADYGNVNGFLCNLCPFVSSHRSSLNRHIRETHKGKKPFFCTACSVSFKRAERLRDHICPL' A
#
# COMPACT_ATOMS: atom_id res chain seq x y z
N GLY A 1 -3.34 29.29 -8.87
CA GLY A 1 -3.09 28.10 -9.71
C GLY A 1 -2.36 27.07 -8.90
N THR A 2 -3.07 26.03 -8.48
CA THR A 2 -2.52 24.80 -7.88
C THR A 2 -3.65 23.77 -7.86
N VAL A 3 -3.68 22.82 -8.79
CA VAL A 3 -4.42 21.57 -8.55
C VAL A 3 -3.52 20.44 -9.05
N ALA A 4 -2.87 19.80 -8.07
CA ALA A 4 -2.07 18.61 -8.26
C ALA A 4 -2.90 17.51 -8.93
N LEU A 5 -2.25 16.76 -9.83
CA LEU A 5 -2.80 15.64 -10.58
C LEU A 5 -3.56 14.68 -9.65
N ARG A 6 -4.84 14.54 -9.98
CA ARG A 6 -5.86 13.85 -9.20
C ARG A 6 -5.79 12.34 -9.44
N ASP A 7 -4.79 11.69 -8.85
CA ASP A 7 -4.69 10.22 -8.65
C ASP A 7 -5.78 9.80 -7.62
N GLN A 8 -7.05 9.82 -8.04
CA GLN A 8 -8.18 9.35 -7.23
C GLN A 8 -8.16 7.83 -7.08
N VAL A 9 -7.60 7.34 -5.98
CA VAL A 9 -8.06 6.10 -5.31
C VAL A 9 -7.84 6.28 -3.80
N PHE A 10 -8.77 6.97 -3.14
CA PHE A 10 -8.83 7.06 -1.67
C PHE A 10 -10.26 6.80 -1.23
N THR A 11 -10.59 5.56 -0.86
CA THR A 11 -11.66 5.34 0.10
C THR A 11 -11.03 5.44 1.47
N ASP A 12 -11.01 6.67 1.95
CA ASP A 12 -10.45 7.07 3.24
C ASP A 12 -11.29 6.65 4.45
N SER A 13 -12.44 6.05 4.18
CA SER A 13 -13.44 5.78 5.18
C SER A 13 -13.10 4.47 5.88
N HIS A 14 -13.10 4.50 7.21
CA HIS A 14 -13.20 3.31 8.03
C HIS A 14 -14.59 2.72 7.78
N VAL A 15 -14.65 1.70 6.92
CA VAL A 15 -15.92 1.14 6.47
C VAL A 15 -16.24 -0.04 7.38
N ALA A 16 -17.38 0.07 8.08
CA ALA A 16 -18.07 -1.08 8.64
C ALA A 16 -19.03 -1.59 7.56
N VAL A 17 -18.56 -2.54 6.74
CA VAL A 17 -19.42 -3.22 5.75
C VAL A 17 -19.85 -4.56 6.31
N ASN A 18 -21.15 -4.80 6.25
CA ASN A 18 -21.74 -6.12 6.39
C ASN A 18 -22.03 -6.62 4.96
N ASP A 19 -20.99 -7.04 4.25
CA ASP A 19 -21.13 -7.65 2.93
C ASP A 19 -20.98 -9.17 3.05
N ALA A 20 -21.82 -9.93 2.33
CA ALA A 20 -21.92 -11.38 2.48
C ALA A 20 -20.61 -12.12 2.14
N ASP A 21 -19.73 -11.51 1.35
CA ASP A 21 -18.41 -12.06 0.97
C ASP A 21 -17.35 -11.83 2.06
N TYR A 22 -17.45 -10.74 2.82
CA TYR A 22 -16.43 -10.30 3.77
C TYR A 22 -16.79 -10.50 5.25
N GLY A 23 -18.05 -10.79 5.56
CA GLY A 23 -18.53 -10.74 6.93
C GLY A 23 -18.49 -9.31 7.48
N ASN A 24 -18.78 -9.14 8.78
CA ASN A 24 -18.64 -7.84 9.44
C ASN A 24 -17.16 -7.47 9.56
N VAL A 25 -16.64 -6.68 8.61
CA VAL A 25 -15.27 -6.17 8.68
C VAL A 25 -15.28 -4.70 9.07
N ASN A 26 -14.45 -4.41 10.07
CA ASN A 26 -14.18 -3.07 10.53
C ASN A 26 -12.77 -2.68 10.11
N GLY A 27 -12.65 -1.99 8.98
CA GLY A 27 -11.33 -1.69 8.42
C GLY A 27 -11.36 -0.84 7.15
N PHE A 28 -10.21 -0.80 6.50
CA PHE A 28 -9.95 -0.08 5.26
C PHE A 28 -9.85 -1.09 4.12
N LEU A 29 -10.81 -1.05 3.20
CA LEU A 29 -10.88 -1.97 2.07
C LEU A 29 -10.13 -1.43 0.85
N CYS A 30 -9.45 -2.33 0.14
CA CYS A 30 -8.97 -2.06 -1.19
C CYS A 30 -10.13 -2.17 -2.18
N ASN A 31 -10.25 -1.21 -3.09
CA ASN A 31 -11.28 -1.23 -4.14
C ASN A 31 -10.81 -1.93 -5.43
N LEU A 32 -9.57 -2.42 -5.46
CA LEU A 32 -8.98 -3.11 -6.62
C LEU A 32 -8.84 -4.61 -6.40
N CYS A 33 -8.94 -5.09 -5.16
CA CYS A 33 -8.89 -6.49 -4.83
C CYS A 33 -9.56 -6.77 -3.46
N PRO A 34 -9.80 -8.04 -3.12
CA PRO A 34 -10.31 -8.45 -1.81
C PRO A 34 -9.20 -8.33 -0.74
N PHE A 35 -8.72 -7.12 -0.45
CA PHE A 35 -7.76 -6.89 0.63
C PHE A 35 -8.33 -5.91 1.64
N VAL A 36 -8.22 -6.24 2.93
CA VAL A 36 -8.67 -5.39 4.03
C VAL A 36 -7.52 -5.18 5.01
N SER A 37 -7.45 -3.96 5.55
CA SER A 37 -6.48 -3.63 6.59
C SER A 37 -7.13 -2.92 7.77
N SER A 38 -6.61 -3.14 8.97
CA SER A 38 -6.99 -2.41 10.17
C SER A 38 -6.49 -0.96 10.19
N HIS A 39 -5.53 -0.60 9.33
CA HIS A 39 -4.92 0.72 9.31
C HIS A 39 -4.89 1.31 7.90
N ARG A 40 -5.22 2.60 7.79
CA ARG A 40 -5.16 3.34 6.52
C ARG A 40 -3.76 3.36 5.90
N SER A 41 -2.73 3.50 6.73
CA SER A 41 -1.32 3.46 6.27
C SER A 41 -0.98 2.11 5.60
N SER A 42 -1.50 1.02 6.14
CA SER A 42 -1.34 -0.32 5.58
C SER A 42 -2.11 -0.51 4.27
N LEU A 43 -3.32 0.04 4.13
CA LEU A 43 -4.04 0.05 2.85
C LEU A 43 -3.29 0.88 1.78
N ASN A 44 -2.84 2.09 2.13
CA ASN A 44 -2.06 2.93 1.21
C ASN A 44 -0.77 2.25 0.75
N ARG A 45 -0.09 1.57 1.68
CA ARG A 45 1.07 0.74 1.36
C ARG A 45 0.68 -0.40 0.41
N HIS A 46 -0.37 -1.14 0.71
CA HIS A 46 -0.88 -2.21 -0.14
C HIS A 46 -1.13 -1.71 -1.58
N ILE A 47 -1.84 -0.60 -1.76
CA ILE A 47 -2.14 -0.04 -3.10
C ILE A 47 -0.85 0.30 -3.84
N ARG A 48 0.11 0.94 -3.17
CA ARG A 48 1.40 1.29 -3.77
C ARG A 48 2.21 0.06 -4.20
N GLU A 49 2.22 -0.98 -3.36
CA GLU A 49 3.05 -2.17 -3.55
C GLU A 49 2.48 -3.17 -4.54
N THR A 50 1.15 -3.36 -4.50
CA THR A 50 0.46 -4.41 -5.25
C THR A 50 -0.07 -3.88 -6.58
N HIS A 51 -0.67 -2.69 -6.59
CA HIS A 51 -1.37 -2.17 -7.77
C HIS A 51 -0.53 -1.17 -8.57
N LYS A 52 0.25 -0.31 -7.90
CA LYS A 52 1.12 0.66 -8.59
C LYS A 52 2.52 0.14 -8.91
N GLY A 53 2.93 -0.99 -8.31
CA GLY A 53 4.22 -1.65 -8.57
C GLY A 53 5.46 -0.78 -8.30
N LYS A 54 5.33 0.33 -7.57
CA LYS A 54 6.44 1.28 -7.36
C LYS A 54 7.51 0.65 -6.46
N LYS A 55 8.76 0.70 -6.92
CA LYS A 55 9.95 0.28 -6.16
C LYS A 55 10.91 1.46 -5.99
N PRO A 56 10.57 2.45 -5.14
CA PRO A 56 11.32 3.69 -5.05
C PRO A 56 12.67 3.55 -4.32
N PHE A 57 12.90 2.44 -3.64
CA PHE A 57 14.12 2.21 -2.86
C PHE A 57 15.04 1.30 -3.66
N PHE A 58 16.27 1.68 -3.94
CA PHE A 58 17.20 0.83 -4.69
C PHE A 58 18.57 0.81 -4.04
N CYS A 59 19.25 -0.33 -4.15
CA CYS A 59 20.63 -0.48 -3.71
C CYS A 59 21.55 0.14 -4.74
N THR A 60 22.39 1.09 -4.32
CA THR A 60 23.35 1.74 -5.21
C THR A 60 24.50 0.82 -5.63
N ALA A 61 24.78 -0.24 -4.86
CA ALA A 61 25.84 -1.19 -5.15
C ALA A 61 25.46 -2.24 -6.22
N CYS A 62 24.21 -2.70 -6.23
CA CYS A 62 23.76 -3.78 -7.13
C CYS A 62 22.54 -3.41 -8.00
N SER A 63 22.06 -2.16 -7.91
CA SER A 63 20.89 -1.63 -8.65
C SER A 63 19.57 -2.36 -8.41
N VAL A 64 19.49 -3.28 -7.43
CA VAL A 64 18.24 -3.97 -7.07
C VAL A 64 17.27 -2.98 -6.43
N SER A 65 16.02 -2.99 -6.92
CA SER A 65 14.95 -2.13 -6.43
C SER A 65 13.95 -2.88 -5.54
N PHE A 66 13.53 -2.23 -4.47
CA PHE A 66 12.67 -2.71 -3.40
C PHE A 66 11.43 -1.81 -3.27
N LYS A 67 10.32 -2.43 -2.87
CA LYS A 67 9.07 -1.73 -2.60
C LYS A 67 9.09 -0.96 -1.25
N ARG A 68 10.00 -1.35 -0.35
CA ARG A 68 10.05 -0.98 1.08
C ARG A 68 11.48 -0.66 1.53
N ALA A 69 11.64 0.34 2.39
CA ALA A 69 12.94 0.82 2.86
C ALA A 69 13.61 -0.19 3.82
N GLU A 70 12.83 -0.84 4.67
CA GLU A 70 13.26 -1.94 5.53
C GLU A 70 13.83 -3.10 4.71
N ARG A 71 13.22 -3.44 3.56
CA ARG A 71 13.73 -4.50 2.69
C ARG A 71 15.06 -4.12 2.04
N LEU A 72 15.26 -2.84 1.73
CA LEU A 72 16.56 -2.34 1.29
C LEU A 72 17.58 -2.37 2.44
N ARG A 73 17.16 -2.02 3.66
CA ARG A 73 18.03 -2.05 4.85
C ARG A 73 18.52 -3.46 5.14
N ASP A 74 17.62 -4.44 5.18
CA ASP A 74 17.95 -5.86 5.37
C ASP A 74 18.87 -6.38 4.25
N HIS A 75 18.73 -5.83 3.04
CA HIS A 75 19.61 -6.16 1.91
C HIS A 75 21.02 -5.57 2.04
N ILE A 76 21.15 -4.30 2.48
CA ILE A 76 22.44 -3.61 2.58
C ILE A 76 23.21 -4.01 3.85
N CYS A 77 22.49 -4.20 4.95
CA CYS A 77 23.05 -4.53 6.24
C CYS A 77 22.29 -5.73 6.81
N PRO A 78 22.55 -6.94 6.29
CA PRO A 78 22.20 -8.15 6.99
C PRO A 78 23.07 -8.17 8.24
N LEU A 79 22.47 -7.90 9.40
CA LEU A 79 23.09 -8.26 10.66
C LEU A 79 23.43 -9.75 10.65
#